data_AF-A0A953VRX5-F1
#
_entry.id   AF-A0A953VRX5-F1
#
_cell.length_a   1.000
_cell.length_b   1.000
_cell.length_c   1.000
_cell.angle_alpha   90.00
_cell.angle_beta   90.00
_cell.angle_gamma   90.00
#
_symmetry.space_group_name_H-M   'P 1'
#
loop_
_entity.id
_entity.type
_entity.pdbx_description
1 polymer ?
#
loop_
_entity_poly.entity_id
_entity_poly.type
_entity_poly.pdbx_seq_one_letter_code
_entity_poly.pdbx_strand_id
1 'polypeptide(L)'
;MSILNRRTFRRVTDMEDTTSRLSTTMSSVAGTSRLVVNPSDETIWIGPLAIRFLVAEGDSGGSVAIFECSVPKASRLAAPAHSHDAYEETIFGIEGVLTWTVDGQSFNVGPGQALCIPRGAVHRFDNNGSEDAKVLCVISPAAIGPQFFRESAEVINAAAGGPPDPAKMMEIMQRHGLTPARPQ
;
A
#
# COMPACT_ATOMS: atom_id res chain seq x y z
N MET A 1 -19.23 17.44 -81.66
CA MET A 1 -20.33 18.39 -81.94
C MET A 1 -20.65 19.16 -80.67
N SER A 2 -20.63 20.50 -80.72
CA SER A 2 -21.42 21.46 -79.91
C SER A 2 -21.18 21.50 -78.38
N ILE A 3 -20.40 22.45 -77.84
CA ILE A 3 -20.71 23.84 -77.44
C ILE A 3 -21.11 23.99 -75.95
N LEU A 4 -20.27 24.76 -75.24
CA LEU A 4 -20.49 25.66 -74.11
C LEU A 4 -21.94 25.83 -73.58
N ASN A 5 -22.09 25.87 -72.25
CA ASN A 5 -22.78 27.03 -71.67
C ASN A 5 -22.20 27.48 -70.32
N ARG A 6 -22.18 28.80 -70.16
CA ARG A 6 -21.49 29.60 -69.15
C ARG A 6 -22.45 30.02 -68.02
N ARG A 7 -21.83 30.19 -66.83
CA ARG A 7 -22.03 31.25 -65.82
C ARG A 7 -23.33 31.29 -65.01
N THR A 8 -23.14 31.29 -63.69
CA THR A 8 -23.50 32.44 -62.82
C THR A 8 -22.59 32.50 -61.59
N PHE A 9 -22.24 33.73 -61.18
CA PHE A 9 -21.29 34.09 -60.12
C PHE A 9 -22.00 35.09 -59.18
N ARG A 10 -21.68 35.04 -57.87
CA ARG A 10 -21.94 35.97 -56.73
C ARG A 10 -22.64 35.25 -55.57
N ARG A 11 -22.32 35.47 -54.29
CA ARG A 11 -21.52 36.51 -53.61
C ARG A 11 -21.02 35.94 -52.28
N VAL A 12 -19.84 36.41 -51.86
CA VAL A 12 -19.28 36.28 -50.50
C VAL A 12 -19.96 37.30 -49.57
N THR A 13 -20.19 36.89 -48.31
CA THR A 13 -20.38 37.61 -47.00
C THR A 13 -21.34 36.73 -46.16
N ASP A 14 -21.11 36.30 -44.92
CA ASP A 14 -20.47 36.96 -43.79
C ASP A 14 -19.91 35.95 -42.76
N MET A 15 -19.08 36.52 -41.92
CA MET A 15 -18.26 36.03 -40.82
C MET A 15 -19.04 36.14 -39.49
N GLU A 16 -18.95 35.12 -38.61
CA GLU A 16 -18.91 35.19 -37.13
C GLU A 16 -19.01 33.74 -36.56
N ASP A 17 -17.92 33.21 -35.97
CA ASP A 17 -17.57 33.24 -34.54
C ASP A 17 -18.35 32.14 -33.77
N THR A 18 -17.74 31.09 -33.21
CA THR A 18 -17.11 31.18 -31.89
C THR A 18 -16.44 29.85 -31.48
N THR A 19 -15.30 30.02 -30.78
CA THR A 19 -14.75 29.18 -29.69
C THR A 19 -14.15 27.78 -29.97
N SER A 20 -12.86 27.82 -30.33
CA SER A 20 -11.75 27.32 -29.50
C SER A 20 -12.05 26.15 -28.53
N ARG A 21 -11.73 24.92 -28.95
CA ARG A 21 -11.47 23.82 -28.01
C ARG A 21 -9.98 23.85 -27.62
N LEU A 22 -9.69 24.52 -26.50
CA LEU A 22 -8.40 24.43 -25.84
C LEU A 22 -8.18 22.99 -25.38
N SER A 23 -7.22 22.33 -26.03
CA SER A 23 -6.59 21.11 -25.54
C SER A 23 -5.79 21.46 -24.29
N THR A 24 -6.37 21.26 -23.11
CA THR A 24 -5.62 21.30 -21.85
C THR A 24 -4.78 20.03 -21.76
N THR A 25 -3.55 20.09 -22.27
CA THR A 25 -2.49 19.21 -21.79
C THR A 25 -2.27 19.53 -20.32
N MET A 26 -2.69 18.62 -19.44
CA MET A 26 -2.18 18.56 -18.07
C MET A 26 -0.70 18.20 -18.15
N SER A 27 0.16 19.21 -18.29
CA SER A 27 1.57 19.06 -17.95
C SER A 27 1.61 18.80 -16.45
N SER A 28 1.74 17.53 -16.08
CA SER A 28 2.26 17.13 -14.78
C SER A 28 3.58 17.88 -14.62
N VAL A 29 3.56 18.91 -13.77
CA VAL A 29 4.80 19.44 -13.22
C VAL A 29 5.33 18.28 -12.39
N ALA A 30 6.34 17.58 -12.92
CA ALA A 30 7.16 16.70 -12.13
C ALA A 30 7.75 17.58 -11.01
N GLY A 31 7.04 17.62 -9.88
CA GLY A 31 7.55 18.25 -8.68
C GLY A 31 8.87 17.57 -8.41
N THR A 32 9.95 18.35 -8.42
CA THR A 32 11.27 17.86 -8.01
C THR A 32 11.09 17.30 -6.61
N SER A 33 11.00 15.97 -6.49
CA SER A 33 10.87 15.29 -5.22
C SER A 33 12.09 15.68 -4.40
N ARG A 34 11.87 16.49 -3.36
CA ARG A 34 12.94 16.89 -2.46
C ARG A 34 13.51 15.60 -1.85
N LEU A 35 14.79 15.35 -2.07
CA LEU A 35 15.47 14.21 -1.44
C LEU A 35 15.53 14.47 0.07
N VAL A 36 14.73 13.70 0.82
CA VAL A 36 14.61 13.78 2.28
C VAL A 36 14.85 12.39 2.83
N VAL A 37 15.54 12.30 3.96
CA VAL A 37 15.68 11.04 4.71
C VAL A 37 14.35 10.76 5.40
N ASN A 38 13.81 9.56 5.22
CA ASN A 38 12.49 9.16 5.74
C ASN A 38 11.39 10.17 5.34
N PRO A 39 11.08 10.30 4.03
CA PRO A 39 10.07 11.26 3.57
C PRO A 39 8.68 11.00 4.17
N SER A 40 8.39 9.75 4.55
CA SER A 40 7.35 9.40 5.51
C SER A 40 8.00 9.19 6.88
N ASP A 41 7.43 9.76 7.95
CA ASP A 41 7.88 9.57 9.34
C ASP A 41 6.69 9.55 10.32
N GLU A 42 5.62 8.89 9.90
CA GLU A 42 4.42 8.69 10.71
C GLU A 42 4.50 7.34 11.43
N THR A 43 4.22 7.34 12.73
CA THR A 43 4.04 6.11 13.51
C THR A 43 2.56 5.90 13.80
N ILE A 44 2.03 4.77 13.34
CA ILE A 44 0.65 4.32 13.59
C ILE A 44 0.69 3.19 14.62
N TRP A 45 -0.11 3.32 15.67
CA TRP A 45 -0.20 2.32 16.74
C TRP A 45 -1.42 1.43 16.54
N ILE A 46 -1.21 0.12 16.51
CA ILE A 46 -2.26 -0.89 16.42
C ILE A 46 -2.22 -1.71 17.70
N GLY A 47 -3.02 -1.32 18.69
CA GLY A 47 -2.86 -1.81 20.06
C GLY A 47 -1.41 -1.58 20.52
N PRO A 48 -0.65 -2.64 20.89
CA PRO A 48 0.72 -2.48 21.35
C PRO A 48 1.78 -2.53 20.22
N LEU A 49 1.37 -2.70 18.96
CA LEU A 49 2.27 -2.68 17.80
C LEU A 49 2.49 -1.24 17.31
N ALA A 50 3.70 -0.94 16.84
CA ALA A 50 4.01 0.32 16.17
C ALA A 50 4.42 0.09 14.72
N ILE A 51 3.78 0.79 13.79
CA ILE A 51 4.09 0.81 12.36
C ILE A 51 4.63 2.19 12.00
N ARG A 52 5.94 2.31 11.75
CA ARG A 52 6.55 3.58 11.35
C ARG A 52 6.86 3.56 9.85
N PHE A 53 6.13 4.34 9.07
CA PHE A 53 6.43 4.49 7.65
C PHE A 53 7.70 5.29 7.47
N LEU A 54 8.59 4.82 6.58
CA LEU A 54 9.80 5.51 6.14
C LEU A 54 9.63 6.04 4.71
N VAL A 55 8.98 5.24 3.87
CA VAL A 55 8.65 5.55 2.47
C VAL A 55 7.23 5.05 2.20
N ALA A 56 6.32 5.93 1.80
CA ALA A 56 4.97 5.55 1.35
C ALA A 56 4.89 5.55 -0.18
N GLU A 57 3.75 5.12 -0.73
CA GLU A 57 3.49 5.04 -2.18
C GLU A 57 3.87 6.34 -2.93
N GLY A 58 3.46 7.50 -2.40
CA GLY A 58 3.73 8.80 -3.01
C GLY A 58 5.21 9.19 -3.05
N ASP A 59 6.03 8.64 -2.16
CA ASP A 59 7.45 8.97 -2.05
C ASP A 59 8.30 8.21 -3.08
N SER A 60 7.84 7.03 -3.50
CA SER A 60 8.57 6.12 -4.39
C SER A 60 8.00 6.02 -5.80
N GLY A 61 6.99 6.85 -6.12
CA GLY A 61 6.23 6.74 -7.37
C GLY A 61 5.50 5.39 -7.50
N GLY A 62 5.08 4.80 -6.37
CA GLY A 62 4.39 3.51 -6.31
C GLY A 62 5.29 2.28 -6.39
N SER A 63 6.62 2.45 -6.47
CA SER A 63 7.53 1.31 -6.65
C SER A 63 7.74 0.49 -5.37
N VAL A 64 7.87 1.15 -4.22
CA VAL A 64 8.05 0.49 -2.92
C VAL A 64 7.38 1.26 -1.78
N ALA A 65 6.79 0.55 -0.83
CA ALA A 65 6.49 1.08 0.49
C ALA A 65 7.44 0.42 1.51
N ILE A 66 7.98 1.20 2.43
CA ILE A 66 8.94 0.74 3.43
C ILE A 66 8.49 1.25 4.79
N PHE A 67 8.31 0.34 5.74
CA PHE A 67 7.94 0.68 7.12
C PHE A 67 8.63 -0.25 8.12
N GLU A 68 8.88 0.28 9.31
CA GLU A 68 9.29 -0.51 10.47
C GLU A 68 8.06 -1.05 11.19
N CYS A 69 8.09 -2.31 11.61
CA CYS A 69 7.11 -2.91 12.51
C CYS A 69 7.79 -3.29 13.82
N SER A 70 7.36 -2.67 14.92
CA SER A 70 7.83 -2.98 16.28
C SER A 70 6.77 -3.79 17.03
N VAL A 71 7.19 -4.89 17.63
CA VAL A 71 6.33 -5.93 18.20
C VAL A 71 6.82 -6.26 19.62
N PRO A 72 5.99 -6.04 20.66
CA PRO A 72 6.37 -6.38 22.03
C PRO A 72 6.68 -7.86 22.20
N LYS A 73 7.50 -8.18 23.19
CA LYS A 73 7.76 -9.56 23.62
C LYS A 73 6.49 -10.33 23.95
N ALA A 74 6.53 -11.65 23.79
CA ALA A 74 5.43 -12.56 24.09
C ALA A 74 4.08 -12.15 23.47
N SER A 75 4.13 -11.53 22.28
CA SER A 75 2.95 -11.01 21.59
C SER A 75 2.50 -11.98 20.50
N ARG A 76 1.22 -12.36 20.56
CA ARG A 76 0.52 -13.03 19.47
C ARG A 76 -0.42 -12.05 18.80
N LEU A 77 -0.31 -11.92 17.49
CA LEU A 77 -1.20 -11.03 16.75
C LEU A 77 -2.64 -11.56 16.78
N ALA A 78 -3.57 -10.67 17.11
CA ALA A 78 -5.01 -10.92 16.94
C ALA A 78 -5.44 -10.85 15.45
N ALA A 79 -4.58 -10.31 14.58
CA ALA A 79 -4.84 -10.27 13.14
C ALA A 79 -4.82 -11.68 12.53
N PRO A 80 -5.77 -12.00 11.62
CA PRO A 80 -5.76 -13.29 10.95
C PRO A 80 -4.53 -13.44 10.05
N ALA A 81 -4.12 -14.69 9.82
CA ALA A 81 -3.22 -14.99 8.71
C ALA A 81 -3.84 -14.48 7.40
N HIS A 82 -3.01 -14.05 6.46
CA HIS A 82 -3.48 -13.48 5.21
C HIS A 82 -2.48 -13.69 4.08
N SER A 83 -2.93 -13.45 2.87
CA SER A 83 -2.09 -13.38 1.69
C SER A 83 -2.34 -12.07 0.93
N HIS A 84 -1.44 -11.76 0.01
CA HIS A 84 -1.56 -10.65 -0.93
C HIS A 84 -1.10 -11.10 -2.32
N ASP A 85 -1.92 -10.88 -3.33
CA ASP A 85 -1.64 -11.33 -4.71
C ASP A 85 -0.92 -10.26 -5.54
N ALA A 86 -1.02 -9.00 -5.13
CA ALA A 86 -0.55 -7.85 -5.90
C ALA A 86 0.93 -7.51 -5.67
N TYR A 87 1.52 -7.97 -4.55
CA TYR A 87 2.86 -7.58 -4.12
C TYR A 87 3.60 -8.70 -3.40
N GLU A 88 4.92 -8.65 -3.41
CA GLU A 88 5.79 -9.36 -2.49
C GLU A 88 5.99 -8.54 -1.20
N GLU A 89 6.16 -9.23 -0.08
CA GLU A 89 6.57 -8.62 1.19
C GLU A 89 7.93 -9.18 1.61
N THR A 90 8.94 -8.33 1.68
CA THR A 90 10.26 -8.70 2.20
C THR A 90 10.44 -8.15 3.61
N ILE A 91 10.75 -9.05 4.53
CA ILE A 91 11.01 -8.76 5.93
C ILE A 91 12.51 -8.78 6.16
N PHE A 92 13.04 -7.76 6.83
CA PHE A 92 14.42 -7.71 7.29
C PHE A 92 14.48 -7.48 8.80
N GLY A 93 15.16 -8.34 9.53
CA GLY A 93 15.27 -8.21 10.98
C GLY A 93 16.22 -7.09 11.41
N ILE A 94 15.77 -6.26 12.35
CA ILE A 94 16.55 -5.15 12.93
C ILE A 94 16.91 -5.46 14.39
N GLU A 95 15.91 -5.79 15.22
CA GLU A 95 16.05 -6.09 16.65
C GLU A 95 15.19 -7.31 17.01
N GLY A 96 15.59 -8.10 18.01
CA GLY A 96 14.85 -9.28 18.45
C GLY A 96 14.67 -10.34 17.37
N VAL A 97 13.74 -11.28 17.57
CA VAL A 97 13.42 -12.33 16.61
C VAL A 97 11.90 -12.43 16.46
N LEU A 98 11.40 -12.31 15.23
CA LEU A 98 10.02 -12.63 14.90
C LEU A 98 9.92 -14.02 14.27
N THR A 99 8.92 -14.79 14.70
CA THR A 99 8.56 -16.06 14.06
C THR A 99 7.48 -15.81 13.04
N TRP A 100 7.79 -16.02 11.77
CA TRP A 100 6.88 -15.99 10.64
C TRP A 100 6.36 -17.39 10.35
N THR A 101 5.05 -17.55 10.25
CA THR A 101 4.44 -18.76 9.69
C THR A 101 4.03 -18.45 8.26
N VAL A 102 4.60 -19.13 7.27
CA VAL A 102 4.31 -18.97 5.83
C VAL A 102 3.93 -20.33 5.27
N ASP A 103 2.73 -20.44 4.71
CA ASP A 103 2.14 -21.69 4.20
C ASP A 103 2.28 -22.88 5.17
N GLY A 104 2.11 -22.60 6.46
CA GLY A 104 2.19 -23.59 7.55
C GLY A 104 3.61 -23.93 8.02
N GLN A 105 4.64 -23.33 7.44
CA GLN A 105 6.04 -23.50 7.85
C GLN A 105 6.52 -22.31 8.68
N SER A 106 7.29 -22.60 9.74
CA SER A 106 7.81 -21.57 10.64
C SER A 106 9.23 -21.14 10.27
N PHE A 107 9.46 -19.83 10.22
CA PHE A 107 10.73 -19.18 9.92
C PHE A 107 11.03 -18.13 10.98
N ASN A 108 12.22 -18.17 11.59
CA ASN A 108 12.66 -17.13 12.50
C ASN A 108 13.50 -16.10 11.75
N VAL A 109 13.15 -14.82 11.91
CA VAL A 109 13.86 -13.69 11.29
C VAL A 109 14.41 -12.82 12.42
N GLY A 110 15.73 -12.86 12.61
CA GLY A 110 16.49 -12.02 13.53
C GLY A 110 17.34 -10.97 12.83
N PRO A 111 18.19 -10.22 13.57
CA PRO A 111 18.93 -9.09 13.04
C PRO A 111 19.85 -9.49 11.87
N GLY A 112 19.77 -8.74 10.76
CA GLY A 112 20.58 -9.00 9.57
C GLY A 112 20.07 -10.14 8.67
N GLN A 113 18.95 -10.77 9.02
CA GLN A 113 18.33 -11.83 8.21
C GLN A 113 17.14 -11.29 7.42
N ALA A 114 16.90 -11.88 6.25
CA ALA A 114 15.76 -11.52 5.40
C ALA A 114 14.89 -12.73 5.07
N LEU A 115 13.59 -12.50 4.97
CA LEU A 115 12.59 -13.44 4.46
C LEU A 115 11.76 -12.74 3.40
N CYS A 116 11.70 -13.28 2.20
CA CYS A 116 10.81 -12.79 1.14
C CYS A 116 9.57 -13.69 1.07
N ILE A 117 8.41 -13.09 1.29
CA ILE A 117 7.10 -13.74 1.23
C ILE A 117 6.54 -13.53 -0.18
N PRO A 118 6.39 -14.59 -0.98
CA PRO A 118 5.90 -14.47 -2.34
C PRO A 118 4.40 -14.16 -2.37
N ARG A 119 3.95 -13.60 -3.48
CA ARG A 119 2.52 -13.35 -3.75
C ARG A 119 1.69 -14.61 -3.52
N GLY A 120 0.53 -14.44 -2.89
CA GLY A 120 -0.42 -15.50 -2.62
C GLY A 120 -0.08 -16.42 -1.44
N ALA A 121 1.15 -16.37 -0.90
CA ALA A 121 1.51 -17.17 0.27
C ALA A 121 0.77 -16.67 1.51
N VAL A 122 0.13 -17.59 2.22
CA VAL A 122 -0.59 -17.29 3.46
C VAL A 122 0.43 -17.16 4.58
N HIS A 123 0.45 -16.02 5.24
CA HIS A 123 1.42 -15.76 6.29
C HIS A 123 0.85 -15.00 7.49
N ARG A 124 1.59 -15.08 8.59
CA ARG A 124 1.41 -14.32 9.84
C ARG A 124 2.73 -14.31 10.61
N PHE A 125 2.85 -13.43 11.59
CA PHE A 125 3.98 -13.45 12.51
C PHE A 125 3.55 -13.39 13.98
N ASP A 126 4.44 -13.84 14.86
CA ASP A 126 4.36 -13.70 16.30
C ASP A 126 5.73 -13.31 16.87
N ASN A 127 5.72 -12.64 18.03
CA ASN A 127 6.90 -12.53 18.86
C ASN A 127 6.80 -13.56 20.00
N ASN A 128 7.40 -14.73 19.79
CA ASN A 128 7.45 -15.80 20.78
C ASN A 128 8.59 -15.62 21.82
N GLY A 129 9.40 -14.57 21.68
CA GLY A 129 10.58 -14.32 22.50
C GLY A 129 10.29 -13.53 23.78
N SER A 130 11.34 -13.37 24.60
CA SER A 130 11.33 -12.57 25.84
C SER A 130 11.71 -11.10 25.64
N GLU A 131 12.08 -10.71 24.41
CA GLU A 131 12.52 -9.36 24.05
C GLU A 131 11.59 -8.78 22.98
N ASP A 132 11.48 -7.47 22.96
CA ASP A 132 10.78 -6.77 21.88
C ASP A 132 11.54 -7.00 20.56
N ALA A 133 10.80 -7.02 19.45
CA ALA A 133 11.35 -7.25 18.13
C ALA A 133 10.99 -6.11 17.18
N LYS A 134 11.87 -5.85 16.22
CA LYS A 134 11.69 -4.84 15.18
C LYS A 134 12.14 -5.39 13.84
N VAL A 135 11.30 -5.25 12.84
CA VAL A 135 11.60 -5.61 11.45
C VAL A 135 11.36 -4.43 10.52
N LEU A 136 12.06 -4.41 9.40
CA LEU A 136 11.73 -3.59 8.24
C LEU A 136 10.88 -4.43 7.29
N CYS A 137 9.70 -3.93 6.93
CA CYS A 137 8.87 -4.48 5.87
C CYS A 137 9.08 -3.66 4.60
N VAL A 138 9.34 -4.35 3.49
CA VAL A 138 9.46 -3.76 2.15
C VAL A 138 8.39 -4.39 1.27
N ILE A 139 7.49 -3.55 0.76
CA ILE A 139 6.36 -3.95 -0.08
C ILE A 139 6.61 -3.49 -1.50
N SER A 140 6.53 -4.41 -2.46
CA SER A 140 6.80 -4.12 -3.87
C SER A 140 5.78 -4.82 -4.79
N PRO A 141 5.04 -4.08 -5.64
CA PRO A 141 4.91 -2.61 -5.67
C PRO A 141 4.26 -2.05 -4.39
N ALA A 142 4.26 -0.73 -4.21
CA ALA A 142 3.76 -0.03 -3.01
C ALA A 142 2.21 -0.09 -2.86
N ALA A 143 1.65 -1.29 -2.70
CA ALA A 143 0.22 -1.54 -2.74
C ALA A 143 -0.48 -1.43 -1.38
N ILE A 144 0.28 -1.40 -0.28
CA ILE A 144 -0.24 -1.17 1.06
C ILE A 144 0.41 0.08 1.65
N GLY A 145 -0.38 0.89 2.36
CA GLY A 145 0.05 2.19 2.86
C GLY A 145 -0.57 2.54 4.22
N PRO A 146 -0.29 3.75 4.73
CA PRO A 146 -0.69 4.18 6.08
C PRO A 146 -2.19 4.00 6.36
N GLN A 147 -3.04 4.21 5.36
CA GLN A 147 -4.49 4.15 5.53
C GLN A 147 -5.00 2.80 6.03
N PHE A 148 -4.45 1.68 5.53
CA PHE A 148 -4.80 0.34 6.00
C PHE A 148 -4.55 0.19 7.51
N PHE A 149 -3.39 0.66 7.97
CA PHE A 149 -2.98 0.56 9.35
C PHE A 149 -3.79 1.48 10.27
N ARG A 150 -4.19 2.67 9.80
CA ARG A 150 -5.07 3.58 10.56
C ARG A 150 -6.47 2.97 10.75
N GLU A 151 -7.07 2.47 9.69
CA GLU A 151 -8.40 1.83 9.77
C GLU A 151 -8.35 0.57 10.66
N SER A 152 -7.27 -0.20 10.56
CA SER A 152 -7.04 -1.36 11.44
C SER A 152 -6.89 -0.94 12.90
N ALA A 153 -6.16 0.15 13.18
CA ALA A 153 -6.01 0.72 14.51
C ALA A 153 -7.35 1.15 15.10
N GLU A 154 -8.21 1.80 14.32
CA GLU A 154 -9.54 2.23 14.77
C GLU A 154 -10.38 1.04 15.25
N VAL A 155 -10.44 -0.05 14.47
CA VAL A 155 -11.20 -1.25 14.83
C VAL A 155 -10.62 -1.94 16.07
N ILE A 156 -9.30 -2.03 16.17
CA ILE A 156 -8.63 -2.69 17.31
C ILE A 156 -8.75 -1.86 18.59
N ASN A 157 -8.58 -0.55 18.50
CA ASN A 157 -8.70 0.34 19.66
C ASN A 157 -10.15 0.40 20.16
N ALA A 158 -11.14 0.38 19.25
CA ALA A 158 -12.55 0.32 19.62
C ALA A 158 -12.93 -0.97 20.39
N ALA A 159 -12.16 -2.04 20.24
CA ALA A 159 -12.38 -3.29 20.96
C ALA A 159 -11.98 -3.22 22.45
N ALA A 160 -11.22 -2.20 22.86
CA ALA A 160 -10.82 -1.94 24.26
C ALA A 160 -10.24 -3.17 25.00
N GLY A 161 -9.40 -3.96 24.31
CA GLY A 161 -8.80 -5.18 24.84
C GLY A 161 -9.64 -6.46 24.66
N GLY A 162 -10.87 -6.33 24.17
CA GLY A 162 -11.68 -7.44 23.66
C GLY A 162 -11.31 -7.83 22.22
N PRO A 163 -11.98 -8.85 21.66
CA PRO A 163 -11.80 -9.22 20.26
C PRO A 163 -12.31 -8.10 19.33
N PRO A 164 -11.55 -7.70 18.30
CA PRO A 164 -12.01 -6.72 17.31
C PRO A 164 -13.18 -7.25 16.49
N ASP A 165 -13.96 -6.34 15.90
CA ASP A 165 -15.05 -6.69 14.98
C ASP A 165 -14.48 -7.43 13.75
N PRO A 166 -14.74 -8.74 13.62
CA PRO A 166 -14.10 -9.54 12.58
C PRO A 166 -14.63 -9.20 11.18
N ALA A 167 -15.88 -8.74 11.06
CA ALA A 167 -16.47 -8.38 9.78
C ALA A 167 -15.85 -7.08 9.25
N LYS A 168 -15.71 -6.07 10.11
CA LYS A 168 -15.04 -4.81 9.75
C LYS A 168 -13.58 -5.02 9.39
N MET A 169 -12.87 -5.85 10.16
CA MET A 169 -11.47 -6.17 9.86
C MET A 169 -11.32 -6.85 8.50
N MET A 170 -12.18 -7.84 8.20
CA MET A 170 -12.19 -8.52 6.90
C MET A 170 -12.46 -7.54 5.75
N GLU A 171 -13.42 -6.63 5.91
CA GLU A 171 -13.73 -5.61 4.90
C GLU A 171 -12.53 -4.68 4.64
N ILE A 172 -11.87 -4.18 5.69
CA ILE A 172 -10.68 -3.34 5.59
C ILE A 172 -9.56 -4.08 4.84
N MET A 173 -9.26 -5.32 5.26
CA MET A 173 -8.22 -6.14 4.63
C MET A 173 -8.47 -6.30 3.12
N GLN A 174 -9.70 -6.66 2.73
CA GLN A 174 -10.05 -6.86 1.33
C GLN A 174 -9.98 -5.56 0.50
N ARG A 175 -10.44 -4.42 1.04
CA ARG A 175 -10.32 -3.12 0.36
C ARG A 175 -8.86 -2.72 0.07
N HIS A 176 -7.93 -3.17 0.92
CA HIS A 176 -6.51 -2.91 0.78
C HIS A 176 -5.73 -4.05 0.10
N GLY A 177 -6.40 -5.04 -0.49
CA GLY A 177 -5.77 -6.10 -1.28
C GLY A 177 -5.21 -7.27 -0.47
N LEU A 178 -5.57 -7.39 0.81
CA LEU A 178 -5.25 -8.52 1.66
C LEU A 178 -6.41 -9.52 1.65
N THR A 179 -6.09 -10.81 1.50
CA THR A 179 -7.07 -11.90 1.60
C THR A 179 -6.89 -12.61 2.94
N PRO A 180 -7.81 -12.46 3.91
CA PRO A 180 -7.74 -13.20 5.16
C PRO A 180 -7.88 -14.70 4.92
N ALA A 181 -6.99 -15.48 5.53
CA ALA A 181 -7.10 -16.93 5.54
C ALA A 181 -8.26 -17.37 6.42
N ARG A 182 -8.86 -18.53 6.09
CA ARG A 182 -9.84 -19.16 6.96
C ARG A 182 -9.16 -19.60 8.26
N PRO A 183 -9.83 -19.49 9.43
CA PRO A 183 -9.35 -20.11 10.65
C PRO A 183 -9.07 -21.60 10.40
N GLN A 184 -7.90 -22.07 10.84
CA GLN A 184 -7.54 -23.49 10.84
C GLN A 184 -8.16 -24.21 12.05
#